data_AF-A0A6I8N0U0-F1
#
_entry.id   AF-A0A6I8N0U0-F1
#
_cell.length_a   1.000
_cell.length_b   1.000
_cell.length_c   1.000
_cell.angle_alpha   90.00
_cell.angle_beta   90.00
_cell.angle_gamma   90.00
#
_symmetry.space_group_name_H-M   'P 1'
#
loop_
_entity.id
_entity.type
_entity.pdbx_description
1 polymer ?
#
loop_
_entity_poly.entity_id
_entity_poly.type
_entity_poly.pdbx_seq_one_letter_code
_entity_poly.pdbx_strand_id
1 'polypeptide(L)'
;MLPALQESLDGDDRELDSGDDSGPLERTPSSSYCLYAYHSNSRSTHQRGDSDDGSASGSTTETPAAQDFSLSLVDTNLPSEIETELRSFIAKRLNKGALFEGLGNVASVELSLPDYRVGCYYCLFQQEKSFPEPTTDDPDLNPPEYVVCFLGGSEKGLELFRLELDKYVQDLKMSFDCKESNLETSIKSYLSNWFEDVVCPIQRVVLLLQEKLVFLLHAALSYTPVEVKASDEKIKRDINRFLSVASLQGLVHEGTMTSLCMAMTEERHQAVLIDCSGPQPQVQNAGSNKFCEDWLQPFLNGAEGGHPFLFRQLLENFKLKAIQDTNNLKRFIRQAEMNHYALFKCYMFLKNCGCGDVLLKIVKVEHAEMPEAKNVILVLEEFMREVATAQRF
;
A
#
# COMPACT_ATOMS: atom_id res chain seq x y z
N MET A 1 -27.20 -20.95 47.75
CA MET A 1 -27.96 -21.66 46.71
C MET A 1 -28.28 -20.66 45.62
N LEU A 2 -27.66 -20.84 44.45
CA LEU A 2 -27.95 -20.13 43.20
C LEU A 2 -29.31 -20.57 42.64
N PRO A 3 -29.93 -19.72 41.82
CA PRO A 3 -30.41 -20.20 40.52
C PRO A 3 -29.69 -19.46 39.38
N ALA A 4 -29.18 -20.26 38.46
CA ALA A 4 -28.63 -19.84 37.19
C ALA A 4 -29.75 -19.42 36.23
N LEU A 5 -29.58 -18.27 35.57
CA LEU A 5 -30.23 -17.97 34.30
C LEU A 5 -29.15 -17.59 33.30
N GLN A 6 -28.95 -18.55 32.41
CA GLN A 6 -28.08 -18.52 31.26
C GLN A 6 -28.95 -18.12 30.08
N GLU A 7 -28.81 -16.88 29.62
CA GLU A 7 -29.37 -16.44 28.34
C GLU A 7 -28.31 -15.68 27.55
N SER A 8 -27.78 -16.40 26.57
CA SER A 8 -27.41 -15.92 25.23
C SER A 8 -26.33 -14.86 25.12
N LEU A 9 -25.10 -15.23 25.47
CA LEU A 9 -23.91 -14.72 24.78
C LEU A 9 -23.87 -15.37 23.39
N ASP A 10 -24.48 -14.71 22.41
CA ASP A 10 -24.29 -15.06 21.01
C ASP A 10 -22.90 -14.53 20.60
N GLY A 11 -21.90 -15.40 20.77
CA GLY A 11 -20.56 -15.19 20.27
C GLY A 11 -20.59 -15.37 18.75
N ASP A 12 -20.52 -14.27 18.02
CA ASP A 12 -20.10 -14.27 16.62
C ASP A 12 -18.56 -14.30 16.62
N ASP A 13 -17.99 -15.38 17.16
CA ASP A 13 -16.63 -15.81 16.87
C ASP A 13 -16.67 -16.39 15.45
N ARG A 14 -16.71 -15.49 14.45
CA ARG A 14 -16.31 -15.86 13.10
C ARG A 14 -14.81 -16.05 13.16
N GLU A 15 -14.42 -17.31 13.35
CA GLU A 15 -13.12 -17.83 12.97
C GLU A 15 -12.70 -17.13 11.69
N LEU A 16 -11.64 -16.32 11.80
CA LEU A 16 -10.91 -15.84 10.65
C LEU A 16 -10.51 -17.08 9.89
N ASP A 17 -11.12 -17.27 8.73
CA ASP A 17 -10.80 -18.32 7.78
C ASP A 17 -9.30 -18.19 7.46
N SER A 18 -8.49 -18.91 8.23
CA SER A 18 -7.06 -19.06 8.04
C SER A 18 -6.92 -19.91 6.79
N GLY A 19 -6.98 -19.23 5.64
CA GLY A 19 -6.65 -19.80 4.35
C GLY A 19 -5.20 -20.25 4.38
N ASP A 20 -4.98 -21.47 4.83
CA ASP A 20 -3.76 -22.24 4.65
C ASP A 20 -3.63 -22.56 3.16
N ASP A 21 -3.12 -21.58 2.41
CA ASP A 21 -2.42 -21.81 1.15
C ASP A 21 -0.95 -21.40 1.36
N SER A 22 -0.37 -21.93 2.43
CA SER A 22 1.03 -21.79 2.80
C SER A 22 1.83 -22.94 2.17
N GLY A 23 1.85 -22.98 0.84
CA GLY A 23 2.79 -23.82 0.10
C GLY A 23 4.24 -23.44 0.45
N PRO A 24 5.23 -24.36 0.29
CA PRO A 24 6.61 -24.08 0.66
C PRO A 24 7.17 -22.99 -0.25
N LEU A 25 7.27 -21.75 0.26
CA LEU A 25 7.97 -20.64 -0.38
C LEU A 25 9.47 -20.75 -0.08
N GLU A 26 10.16 -21.66 -0.76
CA GLU A 26 11.62 -21.70 -0.80
C GLU A 26 12.12 -21.41 -2.23
N ARG A 27 12.50 -20.14 -2.45
CA ARG A 27 13.68 -19.64 -3.20
C ARG A 27 13.54 -18.12 -3.32
N THR A 28 14.68 -17.43 -3.31
CA THR A 28 14.85 -15.96 -3.37
C THR A 28 13.73 -15.26 -4.14
N PRO A 29 13.12 -14.17 -3.61
CA PRO A 29 12.16 -13.38 -4.40
C PRO A 29 12.81 -13.02 -5.72
N SER A 30 12.30 -13.62 -6.80
CA SER A 30 12.76 -13.30 -8.14
C SER A 30 12.35 -11.86 -8.42
N SER A 31 13.30 -10.93 -8.37
CA SER A 31 13.09 -9.52 -8.72
C SER A 31 13.08 -9.37 -10.23
N SER A 32 12.12 -10.01 -10.90
CA SER A 32 12.07 -10.07 -12.36
C SER A 32 11.26 -8.90 -12.92
N TYR A 33 11.67 -8.39 -14.08
CA TYR A 33 10.95 -7.33 -14.78
C TYR A 33 11.04 -7.48 -16.30
N CYS A 34 10.07 -6.90 -17.00
CA CYS A 34 10.09 -6.69 -18.45
C CYS A 34 9.62 -5.29 -18.79
N LEU A 35 10.23 -4.69 -19.81
CA LEU A 35 9.79 -3.45 -20.43
C LEU A 35 9.51 -3.70 -21.91
N TYR A 36 8.30 -3.35 -22.35
CA TYR A 36 7.86 -3.45 -23.74
C TYR A 36 7.56 -2.07 -24.30
N ALA A 37 7.93 -1.83 -25.56
CA ALA A 37 7.40 -0.72 -26.34
C ALA A 37 6.12 -1.20 -27.03
N TYR A 38 5.05 -0.44 -26.81
CA TYR A 38 3.73 -0.69 -27.35
C TYR A 38 3.49 0.24 -28.54
N HIS A 39 3.20 -0.36 -29.69
CA HIS A 39 2.87 0.38 -30.91
C HIS A 39 1.45 0.01 -31.34
N SER A 40 0.53 0.96 -31.23
CA SER A 40 -0.82 0.82 -31.76
C SER A 40 -0.83 1.17 -33.25
N ASN A 41 -1.11 0.21 -34.15
CA ASN A 41 -1.36 0.54 -35.54
C ASN A 41 -2.80 1.02 -35.69
N SER A 42 -3.12 2.22 -35.19
CA SER A 42 -4.32 2.90 -35.67
C SER A 42 -4.05 3.33 -37.11
N ARG A 43 -4.51 2.55 -38.09
CA ARG A 43 -4.55 2.99 -39.48
C ARG A 43 -5.25 4.33 -39.54
N SER A 44 -4.55 5.34 -40.03
CA SER A 44 -5.07 6.64 -40.44
C SER A 44 -6.25 6.43 -41.40
N THR A 45 -7.48 6.38 -40.89
CA THR A 45 -8.69 6.41 -41.70
C THR A 45 -8.93 7.83 -42.18
N HIS A 46 -8.14 8.34 -43.12
CA HIS A 46 -8.52 9.44 -44.03
C HIS A 46 -7.49 9.57 -45.16
N GLN A 47 -7.59 8.70 -46.16
CA GLN A 47 -7.32 9.10 -47.54
C GLN A 47 -8.28 8.32 -48.45
N ARG A 48 -9.49 8.86 -48.54
CA ARG A 48 -10.46 8.53 -49.59
C ARG A 48 -9.93 9.16 -50.88
N GLY A 49 -9.06 8.43 -51.57
CA GLY A 49 -8.69 8.71 -52.95
C GLY A 49 -9.70 8.04 -53.87
N ASP A 50 -10.44 8.84 -54.63
CA ASP A 50 -11.35 8.43 -55.70
C ASP A 50 -10.71 7.41 -56.65
N SER A 51 -11.39 6.30 -56.92
CA SER A 51 -11.57 5.77 -58.27
C SER A 51 -12.72 4.76 -58.26
N ASP A 52 -13.76 5.14 -59.00
CA ASP A 52 -15.02 4.46 -59.26
C ASP A 52 -14.79 3.24 -60.18
N ASP A 53 -15.18 2.03 -59.74
CA ASP A 53 -15.88 1.04 -60.60
C ASP A 53 -16.22 -0.27 -59.86
N GLY A 54 -17.51 -0.62 -59.86
CA GLY A 54 -17.96 -2.01 -60.10
C GLY A 54 -18.15 -3.00 -58.93
N SER A 55 -19.43 -3.18 -58.56
CA SER A 55 -20.11 -4.47 -58.29
C SER A 55 -20.06 -5.16 -56.90
N ALA A 56 -21.26 -5.20 -56.32
CA ALA A 56 -21.85 -6.04 -55.26
C ALA A 56 -21.17 -7.35 -54.81
N SER A 57 -21.07 -7.55 -53.48
CA SER A 57 -21.90 -8.51 -52.72
C SER A 57 -21.33 -8.80 -51.31
N GLY A 58 -22.21 -8.87 -50.30
CA GLY A 58 -21.95 -9.57 -49.04
C GLY A 58 -21.65 -8.70 -47.82
N SER A 59 -22.66 -8.04 -47.23
CA SER A 59 -22.54 -7.48 -45.87
C SER A 59 -22.58 -8.63 -44.85
N THR A 60 -21.43 -9.25 -44.62
CA THR A 60 -21.19 -9.91 -43.34
C THR A 60 -20.88 -8.83 -42.32
N THR A 61 -21.61 -8.87 -41.21
CA THR A 61 -21.45 -8.01 -40.05
C THR A 61 -19.98 -7.91 -39.66
N GLU A 62 -19.40 -6.74 -39.91
CA GLU A 62 -18.06 -6.36 -39.48
C GLU A 62 -17.98 -6.49 -37.96
N THR A 63 -17.23 -7.51 -37.52
CA THR A 63 -16.70 -7.53 -36.15
C THR A 63 -15.68 -6.39 -36.09
N PRO A 64 -15.65 -5.52 -35.06
CA PRO A 64 -14.68 -4.43 -35.02
C PRO A 64 -13.29 -5.05 -35.15
N ALA A 65 -12.55 -4.65 -36.18
CA ALA A 65 -11.22 -5.14 -36.44
C ALA A 65 -10.41 -5.04 -35.14
N ALA A 66 -9.87 -6.17 -34.68
CA ALA A 66 -8.88 -6.17 -33.63
C ALA A 66 -7.81 -5.15 -34.02
N GLN A 67 -7.58 -4.14 -33.19
CA GLN A 67 -6.50 -3.19 -33.45
C GLN A 67 -5.21 -3.99 -33.49
N ASP A 68 -4.57 -4.04 -34.65
CA ASP A 68 -3.28 -4.68 -34.82
C ASP A 68 -2.25 -3.85 -34.03
N PHE A 69 -1.91 -4.27 -32.82
CA PHE A 69 -0.81 -3.67 -32.05
C PHE A 69 0.41 -4.59 -32.05
N SER A 70 1.58 -4.02 -31.77
CA SER A 70 2.81 -4.79 -31.58
C SER A 70 3.46 -4.46 -30.24
N LEU A 71 4.04 -5.49 -29.61
CA LEU A 71 4.86 -5.37 -28.41
C LEU A 71 6.29 -5.78 -28.76
N SER A 72 7.22 -4.84 -28.73
CA SER A 72 8.65 -5.11 -28.89
C SER A 72 9.35 -5.05 -27.54
N LEU A 73 10.22 -6.01 -27.25
CA LEU A 73 11.00 -6.03 -26.01
C LEU A 73 12.02 -4.88 -26.03
N VAL A 74 12.04 -4.09 -24.96
CA VAL A 74 13.02 -3.02 -24.73
C VAL A 74 14.12 -3.52 -23.81
N ASP A 75 13.76 -4.06 -22.63
CA ASP A 75 14.71 -4.61 -21.68
C ASP A 75 14.03 -5.63 -20.75
N THR A 76 14.80 -6.59 -20.23
CA THR A 76 14.34 -7.60 -19.27
C THR A 76 15.52 -8.25 -18.56
N ASN A 77 15.26 -8.82 -17.39
CA ASN A 77 16.15 -9.76 -16.71
C ASN A 77 15.59 -11.21 -16.69
N LEU A 78 14.53 -11.50 -17.45
CA LEU A 78 13.97 -12.84 -17.62
C LEU A 78 14.69 -13.63 -18.73
N PRO A 79 14.74 -14.97 -18.61
CA PRO A 79 15.09 -15.85 -19.73
C PRO A 79 14.11 -15.70 -20.91
N SER A 80 14.60 -15.92 -22.13
CA SER A 80 13.85 -15.72 -23.39
C SER A 80 12.55 -16.51 -23.47
N GLU A 81 12.54 -17.73 -22.92
CA GLU A 81 11.38 -18.62 -22.97
C GLU A 81 10.23 -18.05 -22.13
N ILE A 82 10.55 -17.65 -20.90
CA ILE A 82 9.61 -17.11 -19.92
C ILE A 82 9.11 -15.72 -20.35
N GLU A 83 10.01 -14.91 -20.90
CA GLU A 83 9.67 -13.61 -21.46
C GLU A 83 8.64 -13.73 -22.59
N THR A 84 8.79 -14.73 -23.47
CA THR A 84 7.86 -14.94 -24.58
C THR A 84 6.45 -15.32 -24.09
N GLU A 85 6.38 -16.15 -23.05
CA GLU A 85 5.13 -16.49 -22.37
C GLU A 85 4.47 -15.25 -21.75
N LEU A 86 5.24 -14.43 -21.03
CA LEU A 86 4.74 -13.19 -20.44
C LEU A 86 4.25 -12.20 -21.50
N ARG A 87 5.00 -12.00 -22.59
CA ARG A 87 4.58 -11.15 -23.71
C ARG A 87 3.24 -11.59 -24.26
N SER A 88 3.04 -12.90 -24.42
CA SER A 88 1.77 -13.45 -24.91
C SER A 88 0.61 -13.26 -23.92
N PHE A 89 0.89 -13.30 -22.61
CA PHE A 89 -0.08 -12.98 -21.57
C PHE A 89 -0.49 -11.49 -21.61
N ILE A 90 0.47 -10.58 -21.71
CA ILE A 90 0.21 -9.13 -21.79
C ILE A 90 -0.55 -8.77 -23.07
N ALA A 91 -0.20 -9.35 -24.22
CA ALA A 91 -0.93 -9.16 -25.46
C ALA A 91 -2.41 -9.57 -25.34
N LYS A 92 -2.72 -10.66 -24.62
CA LYS A 92 -4.12 -11.05 -24.36
C LYS A 92 -4.86 -10.04 -23.48
N ARG A 93 -4.18 -9.37 -22.56
CA ARG A 93 -4.77 -8.33 -21.68
C ARG A 93 -5.00 -7.02 -22.43
N LEU A 94 -4.06 -6.60 -23.27
CA LEU A 94 -4.20 -5.43 -24.16
C LEU A 94 -5.37 -5.58 -25.13
N ASN A 95 -5.51 -6.75 -25.78
CA ASN A 95 -6.64 -7.04 -26.67
C ASN A 95 -8.02 -6.92 -25.98
N LYS A 96 -8.08 -7.07 -24.65
CA LYS A 96 -9.31 -6.94 -23.87
C LYS A 96 -9.57 -5.52 -23.36
N GLY A 97 -8.70 -4.55 -23.71
CA GLY A 97 -8.79 -3.18 -23.20
C GLY A 97 -8.53 -3.06 -21.68
N ALA A 98 -7.77 -3.99 -21.10
CA ALA A 98 -7.59 -4.09 -19.65
C ALA A 98 -6.41 -3.25 -19.10
N LEU A 99 -5.93 -2.27 -19.85
CA LEU A 99 -4.79 -1.43 -19.49
C LEU A 99 -5.17 0.05 -19.63
N PHE A 100 -5.06 0.76 -18.51
CA PHE A 100 -5.28 2.20 -18.44
C PHE A 100 -3.95 2.88 -18.11
N GLU A 101 -3.72 4.06 -18.67
CA GLU A 101 -2.50 4.82 -18.41
C GLU A 101 -2.37 5.14 -16.92
N GLY A 102 -1.19 4.88 -16.35
CA GLY A 102 -0.84 5.24 -14.98
C GLY A 102 -1.55 4.45 -13.88
N LEU A 103 -2.39 3.48 -14.23
CA LEU A 103 -3.08 2.58 -13.29
C LEU A 103 -2.66 1.14 -13.59
N GLY A 104 -1.66 0.67 -12.85
CA GLY A 104 -1.20 -0.70 -12.98
C GLY A 104 -2.24 -1.70 -12.49
N ASN A 105 -2.16 -2.93 -12.96
CA ASN A 105 -2.97 -4.05 -12.52
C ASN A 105 -2.08 -5.21 -12.10
N VAL A 106 -2.55 -6.04 -11.17
CA VAL A 106 -1.88 -7.27 -10.77
C VAL A 106 -2.70 -8.48 -11.23
N ALA A 107 -2.02 -9.52 -11.69
CA ALA A 107 -2.63 -10.79 -12.01
C ALA A 107 -1.65 -11.95 -11.77
N SER A 108 -2.18 -13.12 -11.43
CA SER A 108 -1.40 -14.36 -11.44
C SER A 108 -1.06 -14.77 -12.86
N VAL A 109 0.20 -15.15 -13.09
CA VAL A 109 0.70 -15.68 -14.35
C VAL A 109 1.31 -17.06 -14.10
N GLU A 110 0.92 -18.03 -14.91
CA GLU A 110 1.56 -19.35 -14.98
C GLU A 110 2.66 -19.26 -16.03
N LEU A 111 3.90 -19.39 -15.58
CA LEU A 111 5.09 -19.41 -16.42
C LEU A 111 5.77 -20.77 -16.27
N SER A 112 6.54 -21.20 -17.27
CA SER A 112 7.35 -22.43 -17.23
C SER A 112 8.54 -22.39 -16.25
N LEU A 113 8.42 -21.59 -15.18
CA LEU A 113 9.29 -21.61 -14.01
C LEU A 113 8.94 -22.84 -13.16
N PRO A 114 9.91 -23.47 -12.47
CA PRO A 114 9.62 -24.65 -11.65
C PRO A 114 8.58 -24.34 -10.56
N ASP A 115 7.37 -24.90 -10.75
CA ASP A 115 6.24 -25.11 -9.83
C ASP A 115 5.57 -23.92 -9.12
N TYR A 116 5.54 -22.69 -9.67
CA TYR A 116 4.74 -21.61 -9.04
C TYR A 116 4.03 -20.66 -10.00
N ARG A 117 2.76 -20.38 -9.67
CA ARG A 117 2.03 -19.18 -10.11
C ARG A 117 2.68 -17.95 -9.50
N VAL A 118 3.11 -17.01 -10.34
CA VAL A 118 3.75 -15.76 -9.89
C VAL A 118 2.79 -14.59 -10.05
N GLY A 119 2.80 -13.66 -9.10
CA GLY A 119 2.15 -12.37 -9.29
C GLY A 119 2.87 -11.55 -10.35
N CYS A 120 2.13 -10.93 -11.26
CA CYS A 120 2.63 -9.97 -12.23
C CYS A 120 1.88 -8.66 -12.08
N TYR A 121 2.58 -7.61 -11.66
CA TYR A 121 2.13 -6.25 -11.84
C TYR A 121 2.45 -5.81 -13.27
N TYR A 122 1.53 -5.12 -13.93
CA TYR A 122 1.76 -4.55 -15.26
C TYR A 122 1.04 -3.20 -15.41
N CYS A 123 1.73 -2.23 -16.02
CA CYS A 123 1.22 -0.86 -16.20
C CYS A 123 1.60 -0.33 -17.59
N LEU A 124 0.64 0.34 -18.24
CA LEU A 124 0.87 1.14 -19.44
C LEU A 124 1.19 2.58 -19.02
N PHE A 125 2.22 3.18 -19.59
CA PHE A 125 2.50 4.60 -19.42
C PHE A 125 3.00 5.21 -20.72
N GLN A 126 2.66 6.48 -20.96
CA GLN A 126 3.12 7.23 -22.13
C GLN A 126 4.27 8.15 -21.73
N GLN A 127 5.28 8.29 -22.60
CA GLN A 127 6.30 9.31 -22.42
C GLN A 127 5.68 10.69 -22.69
N GLU A 128 5.85 11.66 -21.79
CA GLU A 128 5.36 13.01 -22.05
C GLU A 128 6.23 13.67 -23.12
N LYS A 129 5.60 14.34 -24.09
CA LYS A 129 6.34 15.14 -25.07
C LYS A 129 7.01 16.28 -24.31
N SER A 130 8.33 16.23 -24.15
CA SER A 130 9.11 17.43 -23.81
C SER A 130 8.72 18.51 -24.82
N PHE A 131 8.26 19.67 -24.36
CA PHE A 131 7.77 20.80 -25.17
C PHE A 131 8.46 20.88 -26.54
N PRO A 132 7.71 20.90 -27.67
CA PRO A 132 8.34 20.99 -28.97
C PRO A 132 8.99 22.38 -29.12
N GLU A 133 10.29 22.40 -29.40
CA GLU A 133 10.86 23.51 -30.15
C GLU A 133 10.14 23.60 -31.50
N PRO A 134 9.77 24.80 -31.97
CA PRO A 134 8.89 24.96 -33.11
C PRO A 134 9.68 24.80 -34.41
N THR A 135 10.11 23.59 -34.75
CA THR A 135 10.59 23.29 -36.10
C THR A 135 10.27 21.85 -36.50
N THR A 136 9.67 21.75 -37.69
CA THR A 136 9.23 20.57 -38.46
C THR A 136 7.87 19.99 -38.09
N ASP A 137 6.89 20.37 -38.92
CA ASP A 137 5.54 19.81 -39.03
C ASP A 137 5.62 18.31 -39.35
N ASP A 138 5.48 17.46 -38.34
CA ASP A 138 5.04 16.07 -38.53
C ASP A 138 3.93 15.76 -37.49
N PRO A 139 2.65 15.86 -37.87
CA PRO A 139 1.53 15.88 -36.92
C PRO A 139 1.13 14.51 -36.34
N ASP A 140 1.73 13.40 -36.80
CA ASP A 140 1.21 12.03 -36.55
C ASP A 140 2.07 11.14 -35.63
N LEU A 141 3.14 11.65 -35.01
CA LEU A 141 3.88 10.87 -34.02
C LEU A 141 3.18 10.95 -32.65
N ASN A 142 2.30 9.97 -32.39
CA ASN A 142 1.85 9.66 -31.02
C ASN A 142 3.09 9.43 -30.14
N PRO A 143 3.08 9.91 -28.88
CA PRO A 143 4.19 9.64 -27.97
C PRO A 143 4.38 8.13 -27.81
N PRO A 144 5.63 7.64 -27.69
CA PRO A 144 5.87 6.22 -27.50
C PRO A 144 5.24 5.75 -26.18
N GLU A 145 4.50 4.65 -26.26
CA GLU A 145 3.85 4.02 -25.13
C GLU A 145 4.68 2.82 -24.67
N TYR A 146 4.76 2.62 -23.36
CA TYR A 146 5.52 1.54 -22.76
C TYR A 146 4.67 0.73 -21.80
N VAL A 147 4.87 -0.59 -21.80
CA VAL A 147 4.30 -1.50 -20.81
C VAL A 147 5.42 -2.04 -19.94
N VAL A 148 5.37 -1.73 -18.65
CA VAL A 148 6.28 -2.29 -17.65
C VAL A 148 5.60 -3.44 -16.92
N CYS A 149 6.33 -4.51 -16.67
CA CYS A 149 5.90 -5.68 -15.91
C CYS A 149 6.89 -5.97 -14.78
N PHE A 150 6.39 -6.17 -13.56
CA PHE A 150 7.18 -6.62 -12.41
C PHE A 150 6.61 -7.96 -11.92
N LEU A 151 7.46 -8.97 -11.79
CA LEU A 151 7.04 -10.30 -11.34
C LEU A 151 7.68 -10.65 -10.02
N GLY A 152 6.88 -11.08 -9.06
CA GLY A 152 7.35 -11.54 -7.76
C GLY A 152 6.22 -11.95 -6.83
N GLY A 153 6.48 -12.88 -5.91
CA GLY A 153 5.49 -13.35 -4.94
C GLY A 153 4.19 -13.88 -5.57
N SER A 154 3.10 -13.77 -4.82
CA SER A 154 1.75 -14.11 -5.30
C SER A 154 0.99 -12.87 -5.79
N GLU A 155 -0.08 -13.08 -6.56
CA GLU A 155 -1.00 -12.00 -6.97
C GLU A 155 -1.49 -11.19 -5.77
N LYS A 156 -1.96 -11.87 -4.72
CA LYS A 156 -2.42 -11.23 -3.48
C LYS A 156 -1.31 -10.43 -2.81
N GLY A 157 -0.08 -10.95 -2.81
CA GLY A 157 1.08 -10.28 -2.23
C GLY A 157 1.44 -8.99 -2.96
N LEU A 158 1.50 -9.01 -4.29
CA LEU A 158 1.79 -7.81 -5.09
C LEU A 158 0.67 -6.78 -5.07
N GLU A 159 -0.60 -7.21 -4.98
CA GLU A 159 -1.72 -6.26 -4.88
C GLU A 159 -1.58 -5.35 -3.66
N LEU A 160 -0.98 -5.84 -2.56
CA LEU A 160 -0.69 -5.01 -1.38
C LEU A 160 0.29 -3.87 -1.67
N PHE A 161 1.12 -3.96 -2.71
CA PHE A 161 2.11 -2.95 -3.10
C PHE A 161 1.72 -2.16 -4.35
N ARG A 162 0.51 -2.36 -4.87
CA ARG A 162 0.07 -1.79 -6.15
C ARG A 162 0.23 -0.28 -6.21
N LEU A 163 -0.22 0.45 -5.19
CA LEU A 163 -0.16 1.91 -5.16
C LEU A 163 1.28 2.41 -5.21
N GLU A 164 2.20 1.74 -4.52
CA GLU A 164 3.59 2.13 -4.54
C GLU A 164 4.33 1.69 -5.80
N LEU A 165 3.89 0.61 -6.46
CA LEU A 165 4.34 0.24 -7.80
C LEU A 165 3.88 1.27 -8.84
N ASP A 166 2.62 1.73 -8.76
CA ASP A 166 2.10 2.80 -9.62
C ASP A 166 2.94 4.06 -9.47
N LYS A 167 3.25 4.46 -8.22
CA LYS A 167 4.14 5.58 -7.95
C LYS A 167 5.56 5.34 -8.50
N TYR A 168 6.09 4.12 -8.35
CA TYR A 168 7.42 3.77 -8.87
C TYR A 168 7.50 3.89 -10.40
N VAL A 169 6.42 3.53 -11.10
CA VAL A 169 6.31 3.70 -12.57
C VAL A 169 6.12 5.17 -12.95
N GLN A 170 5.40 5.95 -12.14
CA GLN A 170 5.28 7.39 -12.34
C GLN A 170 6.63 8.10 -12.20
N ASP A 171 7.43 7.71 -11.19
CA ASP A 171 8.79 8.22 -10.99
C ASP A 171 9.72 7.80 -12.16
N LEU A 172 9.52 6.59 -12.72
CA LEU A 172 10.19 6.15 -13.93
C LEU A 172 9.83 7.05 -15.13
N LYS A 173 8.55 7.40 -15.31
CA LYS A 173 8.11 8.29 -16.41
C LYS A 173 8.87 9.62 -16.37
N MET A 174 9.00 10.23 -15.19
CA MET A 174 9.78 11.48 -15.04
C MET A 174 11.26 11.34 -15.41
N SER A 175 11.84 10.14 -15.28
CA SER A 175 13.23 9.88 -15.66
C SER A 175 13.45 9.81 -17.18
N PHE A 176 12.44 9.38 -17.95
CA PHE A 176 12.48 9.39 -19.42
C PHE A 176 12.46 10.80 -20.02
N ASP A 177 12.01 11.80 -19.27
CA ASP A 177 11.95 13.20 -19.72
C ASP A 177 13.31 13.90 -19.63
N CYS A 178 14.30 13.29 -18.96
CA CYS A 178 15.63 13.87 -18.78
C CYS A 178 16.56 13.52 -19.97
N LYS A 179 17.05 14.54 -20.69
CA LYS A 179 17.91 14.42 -21.89
C LYS A 179 19.35 13.96 -21.60
N GLU A 180 19.56 13.03 -20.68
CA GLU A 180 20.92 12.57 -20.32
C GLU A 180 21.37 11.36 -21.16
N SER A 181 22.63 11.39 -21.60
CA SER A 181 23.27 10.39 -22.46
C SER A 181 23.51 9.01 -21.81
N ASN A 182 23.11 8.82 -20.55
CA ASN A 182 23.25 7.56 -19.78
C ASN A 182 21.90 6.92 -19.42
N LEU A 183 20.82 7.32 -20.09
CA LEU A 183 19.44 6.95 -19.77
C LEU A 183 19.21 5.42 -19.76
N GLU A 184 19.80 4.69 -20.71
CA GLU A 184 19.61 3.23 -20.83
C GLU A 184 20.18 2.44 -19.63
N THR A 185 21.38 2.80 -19.16
CA THR A 185 21.99 2.14 -17.99
C THR A 185 21.26 2.53 -16.70
N SER A 186 20.78 3.77 -16.62
CA SER A 186 20.06 4.29 -15.45
C SER A 186 18.66 3.65 -15.32
N ILE A 187 17.92 3.52 -16.42
CA ILE A 187 16.62 2.84 -16.47
C ILE A 187 16.78 1.37 -16.12
N LYS A 188 17.78 0.68 -16.69
CA LYS A 188 18.03 -0.73 -16.40
C LYS A 188 18.31 -0.95 -14.91
N SER A 189 19.19 -0.12 -14.33
CA SER A 189 19.46 -0.14 -12.89
C SER A 189 18.20 0.13 -12.08
N TYR A 190 17.41 1.15 -12.45
CA TYR A 190 16.15 1.48 -11.78
C TYR A 190 15.16 0.31 -11.82
N LEU A 191 14.88 -0.22 -13.00
CA LEU A 191 13.96 -1.35 -13.15
C LEU A 191 14.46 -2.57 -12.38
N SER A 192 15.75 -2.88 -12.39
CA SER A 192 16.29 -4.03 -11.65
C SER A 192 16.16 -3.92 -10.13
N ASN A 193 16.10 -2.70 -9.58
CA ASN A 193 16.03 -2.45 -8.14
C ASN A 193 14.59 -2.32 -7.61
N TRP A 194 13.56 -2.50 -8.45
CA TRP A 194 12.16 -2.32 -8.06
C TRP A 194 11.79 -3.08 -6.79
N PHE A 195 12.26 -4.33 -6.66
CA PHE A 195 11.94 -5.16 -5.50
C PHE A 195 12.57 -4.62 -4.21
N GLU A 196 13.83 -4.19 -4.30
CA GLU A 196 14.55 -3.57 -3.20
C GLU A 196 13.97 -2.22 -2.80
N ASP A 197 13.55 -1.42 -3.76
CA ASP A 197 13.05 -0.06 -3.52
C ASP A 197 11.57 -0.04 -3.11
N VAL A 198 10.78 -1.02 -3.55
CA VAL A 198 9.34 -1.06 -3.33
C VAL A 198 8.92 -2.06 -2.25
N VAL A 199 9.45 -3.28 -2.30
CA VAL A 199 8.93 -4.41 -1.51
C VAL A 199 9.73 -4.62 -0.22
N CYS A 200 11.06 -4.59 -0.30
CA CYS A 200 11.95 -4.77 0.85
C CYS A 200 11.97 -3.67 1.94
N PRO A 201 11.57 -2.39 1.72
CA PRO A 201 11.66 -1.35 2.76
C PRO A 201 11.06 -1.73 4.10
N ILE A 202 9.88 -2.36 4.10
CA ILE A 202 9.17 -2.75 5.32
C ILE A 202 9.99 -3.78 6.10
N GLN A 203 10.48 -4.82 5.42
CA GLN A 203 11.33 -5.83 6.04
C GLN A 203 12.61 -5.22 6.62
N ARG A 204 13.27 -4.32 5.88
CA ARG A 204 14.50 -3.67 6.36
C ARG A 204 14.25 -2.88 7.64
N VAL A 205 13.11 -2.19 7.76
CA VAL A 205 12.75 -1.47 9.00
C VAL A 205 12.48 -2.42 10.15
N VAL A 206 11.76 -3.52 9.92
CA VAL A 206 11.51 -4.55 10.95
C VAL A 206 12.84 -5.11 11.46
N LEU A 207 13.75 -5.46 10.55
CA LEU A 207 15.07 -6.00 10.90
C LEU A 207 15.98 -4.96 11.58
N LEU A 208 15.84 -3.68 11.22
CA LEU A 208 16.62 -2.58 11.79
C LEU A 208 16.20 -2.25 13.22
N LEU A 209 14.89 -2.18 13.49
CA LEU A 209 14.36 -1.73 14.77
C LEU A 209 14.10 -2.86 15.76
N GLN A 210 13.78 -4.08 15.31
CA GLN A 210 13.53 -5.24 16.17
C GLN A 210 12.54 -4.89 17.30
N GLU A 211 12.90 -5.10 18.57
CA GLU A 211 12.05 -4.76 19.72
C GLU A 211 11.61 -3.29 19.77
N LYS A 212 12.39 -2.37 19.19
CA LYS A 212 12.08 -0.94 19.12
C LYS A 212 11.03 -0.61 18.06
N LEU A 213 10.60 -1.59 17.24
CA LEU A 213 9.54 -1.43 16.25
C LEU A 213 8.21 -1.02 16.88
N VAL A 214 7.96 -1.43 18.13
CA VAL A 214 6.76 -1.06 18.90
C VAL A 214 6.54 0.47 18.94
N PHE A 215 7.62 1.24 19.04
CA PHE A 215 7.57 2.69 19.08
C PHE A 215 7.17 3.29 17.73
N LEU A 216 7.59 2.66 16.63
CA LEU A 216 7.24 3.09 15.28
C LEU A 216 5.78 2.76 14.94
N LEU A 217 5.31 1.57 15.35
CA LEU A 217 3.90 1.18 15.25
C LEU A 217 3.01 2.16 16.02
N HIS A 218 3.40 2.47 17.26
CA HIS A 218 2.67 3.42 18.09
C HIS A 218 2.68 4.82 17.46
N ALA A 219 3.82 5.31 16.98
CA ALA A 219 3.90 6.62 16.33
C ALA A 219 3.02 6.70 15.08
N ALA A 220 2.98 5.63 14.27
CA ALA A 220 2.15 5.56 13.06
C ALA A 220 0.65 5.64 13.37
N LEU A 221 0.16 4.89 14.37
CA LEU A 221 -1.24 4.98 14.81
C LEU A 221 -1.56 6.30 15.50
N SER A 222 -0.57 6.82 16.22
CA SER A 222 -0.72 8.04 17.01
C SER A 222 -0.57 9.31 16.20
N TYR A 223 -0.35 9.23 14.88
CA TYR A 223 -0.02 10.37 14.02
C TYR A 223 1.09 11.26 14.62
N THR A 224 2.01 10.65 15.39
CA THR A 224 3.07 11.39 16.06
C THR A 224 4.19 11.63 15.06
N PRO A 225 4.65 12.88 14.86
CA PRO A 225 5.75 13.15 13.96
C PRO A 225 7.00 12.36 14.34
N VAL A 226 7.69 11.82 13.34
CA VAL A 226 8.93 11.06 13.51
C VAL A 226 10.06 11.78 12.79
N GLU A 227 11.14 12.07 13.51
CA GLU A 227 12.36 12.65 12.99
C GLU A 227 13.47 11.60 12.96
N VAL A 228 13.99 11.30 11.76
CA VAL A 228 15.01 10.29 11.57
C VAL A 228 16.38 10.94 11.37
N LYS A 229 17.27 10.72 12.33
CA LYS A 229 18.68 11.08 12.24
C LYS A 229 19.46 9.86 11.74
N ALA A 230 19.69 9.82 10.44
CA ALA A 230 20.50 8.79 9.78
C ALA A 230 21.48 9.44 8.81
N SER A 231 22.67 8.86 8.67
CA SER A 231 23.64 9.24 7.64
C SER A 231 23.24 8.74 6.25
N ASP A 232 22.45 7.67 6.20
CA ASP A 232 21.95 7.06 4.97
C ASP A 232 20.50 7.50 4.68
N GLU A 233 20.29 8.13 3.52
CA GLU A 233 18.97 8.54 3.03
C GLU A 233 18.06 7.34 2.70
N LYS A 234 18.62 6.15 2.41
CA LYS A 234 17.83 4.93 2.22
C LYS A 234 17.08 4.54 3.49
N ILE A 235 17.75 4.60 4.66
CA ILE A 235 17.13 4.30 5.95
C ILE A 235 15.98 5.27 6.24
N LYS A 236 16.16 6.57 5.97
CA LYS A 236 15.09 7.57 6.14
C LYS A 236 13.89 7.27 5.24
N ARG A 237 14.13 6.96 3.97
CA ARG A 237 13.08 6.59 3.02
C ARG A 237 12.33 5.33 3.47
N ASP A 238 13.05 4.31 3.93
CA ASP A 238 12.46 3.06 4.40
C ASP A 238 11.55 3.28 5.62
N ILE A 239 12.02 4.05 6.62
CA ILE A 239 11.23 4.37 7.82
C ILE A 239 9.98 5.19 7.46
N ASN A 240 10.12 6.21 6.60
CA ASN A 240 8.98 7.01 6.16
C ASN A 240 7.95 6.14 5.42
N ARG A 241 8.42 5.20 4.61
CA ARG A 241 7.54 4.28 3.89
C ARG A 241 6.82 3.33 4.84
N PHE A 242 7.53 2.77 5.82
CA PHE A 242 6.91 1.97 6.88
C PHE A 242 5.82 2.77 7.60
N LEU A 243 6.10 4.01 8.01
CA LEU A 243 5.13 4.88 8.68
C LEU A 243 3.90 5.13 7.82
N SER A 244 4.09 5.44 6.52
CA SER A 244 2.95 5.66 5.61
C SER A 244 2.06 4.42 5.50
N VAL A 245 2.66 3.22 5.45
CA VAL A 245 1.92 1.96 5.31
C VAL A 245 1.25 1.53 6.62
N ALA A 246 1.87 1.79 7.77
CA ALA A 246 1.37 1.41 9.09
C ALA A 246 0.32 2.39 9.64
N SER A 247 0.34 3.64 9.18
CA SER A 247 -0.59 4.68 9.62
C SER A 247 -2.00 4.47 9.07
N LEU A 248 -2.98 5.10 9.71
CA LEU A 248 -4.36 5.18 9.23
C LEU A 248 -4.57 6.37 8.26
N GLN A 249 -3.48 6.87 7.65
CA GLN A 249 -3.50 7.96 6.69
C GLN A 249 -4.28 7.56 5.42
N GLY A 250 -5.13 8.47 4.92
CA GLY A 250 -6.01 8.22 3.77
C GLY A 250 -7.45 7.78 4.12
N LEU A 251 -7.72 7.43 5.39
CA LEU A 251 -9.07 7.15 5.89
C LEU A 251 -9.73 8.35 6.59
N VAL A 252 -8.92 9.34 6.96
CA VAL A 252 -9.34 10.55 7.66
C VAL A 252 -9.21 11.75 6.71
N HIS A 253 -10.17 12.68 6.75
CA HIS A 253 -10.14 13.89 5.91
C HIS A 253 -8.86 14.71 6.18
N GLU A 254 -8.29 15.33 5.14
CA GLU A 254 -6.98 16.00 5.20
C GLU A 254 -6.91 17.10 6.28
N GLY A 255 -7.99 17.87 6.48
CA GLY A 255 -8.06 18.86 7.57
C GLY A 255 -8.10 18.27 8.98
N THR A 256 -8.62 17.05 9.12
CA THR A 256 -8.64 16.31 10.39
C THR A 256 -7.24 15.77 10.72
N MET A 257 -6.41 15.47 9.73
CA MET A 257 -5.04 14.94 9.94
C MET A 257 -4.12 15.94 10.63
N THR A 258 -4.13 17.21 10.21
CA THR A 258 -3.38 18.27 10.90
C THR A 258 -3.85 18.43 12.34
N SER A 259 -5.17 18.38 12.55
CA SER A 259 -5.79 18.47 13.88
C SER A 259 -5.42 17.27 14.77
N LEU A 260 -5.33 16.07 14.20
CA LEU A 260 -4.85 14.86 14.88
C LEU A 260 -3.38 15.02 15.27
N CYS A 261 -2.50 15.41 14.34
CA CYS A 261 -1.08 15.63 14.64
C CYS A 261 -0.89 16.63 15.79
N MET A 262 -1.67 17.72 15.79
CA MET A 262 -1.67 18.70 16.88
C MET A 262 -2.18 18.09 18.20
N ALA A 263 -3.37 17.48 18.21
CA ALA A 263 -3.96 16.89 19.42
C ALA A 263 -3.07 15.80 20.05
N MET A 264 -2.32 15.05 19.23
CA MET A 264 -1.43 14.00 19.68
C MET A 264 -0.12 14.56 20.26
N THR A 265 0.30 15.75 19.81
CA THR A 265 1.50 16.44 20.28
C THR A 265 1.22 17.44 21.41
N GLU A 266 -0.04 17.85 21.65
CA GLU A 266 -0.43 18.81 22.70
C GLU A 266 0.07 18.44 24.12
N GLU A 267 0.22 17.15 24.44
CA GLU A 267 0.70 16.70 25.76
C GLU A 267 2.23 16.63 25.91
N ARG A 268 3.00 16.51 24.81
CA ARG A 268 4.47 16.27 24.87
C ARG A 268 5.33 17.20 24.00
N HIS A 269 4.75 17.93 23.04
CA HIS A 269 5.41 18.87 22.11
C HIS A 269 6.69 18.36 21.42
N GLN A 270 6.91 17.05 21.35
CA GLN A 270 8.17 16.48 20.86
C GLN A 270 7.90 15.37 19.86
N ALA A 271 8.53 15.50 18.69
CA ALA A 271 8.61 14.42 17.72
C ALA A 271 9.36 13.23 18.30
N VAL A 272 9.02 12.02 17.84
CA VAL A 272 9.78 10.82 18.13
C VAL A 272 11.09 10.90 17.35
N LEU A 273 12.21 10.92 18.06
CA LEU A 273 13.54 10.96 17.43
C LEU A 273 14.06 9.52 17.28
N ILE A 274 14.40 9.13 16.06
CA ILE A 274 15.07 7.86 15.77
C ILE A 274 16.49 8.17 15.29
N ASP A 275 17.48 7.87 16.13
CA ASP A 275 18.90 8.02 15.80
C ASP A 275 19.48 6.69 15.33
N CYS A 276 19.75 6.59 14.03
CA CYS A 276 20.37 5.45 13.36
C CYS A 276 21.86 5.66 13.06
N SER A 277 22.52 6.64 13.69
CA SER A 277 23.96 6.88 13.48
C SER A 277 24.86 5.85 14.18
N GLY A 278 24.34 5.15 15.19
CA GLY A 278 25.02 4.07 15.89
C GLY A 278 24.74 2.67 15.31
N PRO A 279 25.40 1.62 15.84
CA PRO A 279 25.20 0.24 15.39
C PRO A 279 23.80 -0.31 15.70
N GLN A 280 23.10 0.29 16.66
CA GLN A 280 21.70 0.01 16.95
C GLN A 280 20.92 1.32 17.02
N PRO A 281 19.72 1.41 16.40
CA PRO A 281 18.90 2.61 16.46
C PRO A 281 18.53 2.97 17.89
N GLN A 282 18.59 4.24 18.26
CA GLN A 282 18.09 4.76 19.54
C GLN A 282 16.80 5.52 19.31
N VAL A 283 15.80 5.32 20.17
CA VAL A 283 14.50 5.98 20.05
C VAL A 283 14.26 6.84 21.29
N GLN A 284 13.93 8.11 21.08
CA GLN A 284 13.61 9.07 22.14
C GLN A 284 12.20 9.62 21.95
N ASN A 285 11.59 10.10 23.03
CA ASN A 285 10.24 10.68 23.07
C ASN A 285 9.12 9.74 22.59
N ALA A 286 9.39 8.43 22.53
CA ALA A 286 8.41 7.46 22.09
C ALA A 286 7.38 7.10 23.17
N GLY A 287 6.18 6.75 22.71
CA GLY A 287 5.17 6.04 23.47
C GLY A 287 5.07 4.59 22.99
N SER A 288 4.56 3.72 23.86
CA SER A 288 4.08 2.39 23.51
C SER A 288 2.74 2.17 24.20
N ASN A 289 1.97 1.22 23.70
CA ASN A 289 0.79 0.72 24.35
C ASN A 289 0.71 -0.80 24.15
N LYS A 290 -0.13 -1.45 24.95
CA LYS A 290 -0.27 -2.91 24.94
C LYS A 290 -0.65 -3.43 23.55
N PHE A 291 -1.47 -2.70 22.81
CA PHE A 291 -1.83 -3.07 21.44
C PHE A 291 -0.60 -3.20 20.53
N CYS A 292 0.28 -2.20 20.53
CA CYS A 292 1.50 -2.26 19.72
C CYS A 292 2.47 -3.34 20.21
N GLU A 293 2.53 -3.59 21.52
CA GLU A 293 3.36 -4.65 22.12
C GLU A 293 2.87 -6.05 21.74
N ASP A 294 1.56 -6.29 21.75
CA ASP A 294 0.95 -7.54 21.32
C ASP A 294 1.21 -7.79 19.82
N TRP A 295 1.14 -6.74 19.00
CA TRP A 295 1.44 -6.82 17.56
C TRP A 295 2.92 -6.92 17.22
N LEU A 296 3.83 -6.52 18.11
CA LEU A 296 5.27 -6.66 17.91
C LEU A 296 5.69 -8.12 17.73
N GLN A 297 5.08 -9.04 18.50
CA GLN A 297 5.49 -10.45 18.53
C GLN A 297 5.39 -11.14 17.16
N PRO A 298 4.29 -11.01 16.38
CA PRO A 298 4.24 -11.48 15.01
C PRO A 298 5.38 -10.97 14.10
N PHE A 299 5.80 -9.71 14.25
CA PHE A 299 6.93 -9.17 13.46
C PHE A 299 8.26 -9.79 13.86
N LEU A 300 8.51 -9.97 15.15
CA LEU A 300 9.74 -10.60 15.64
C LEU A 300 9.82 -12.08 15.25
N ASN A 301 8.71 -12.81 15.39
CA ASN A 301 8.62 -14.21 14.98
C ASN A 301 8.82 -14.37 13.46
N GLY A 302 8.34 -13.40 12.68
CA GLY A 302 8.56 -13.37 11.24
C GLY A 302 9.98 -12.94 10.83
N ALA A 303 10.80 -12.35 11.72
CA ALA A 303 12.13 -11.85 11.36
C ALA A 303 13.10 -12.98 10.94
N GLU A 304 12.92 -14.18 11.48
CA GLU A 304 13.70 -15.37 11.12
C GLU A 304 13.14 -16.01 9.85
N GLY A 305 13.61 -15.55 8.68
CA GLY A 305 13.24 -16.13 7.38
C GLY A 305 11.94 -15.59 6.76
N GLY A 306 11.30 -14.58 7.36
CA GLY A 306 10.09 -13.98 6.81
C GLY A 306 10.34 -13.19 5.53
N HIS A 307 9.42 -13.38 4.59
CA HIS A 307 9.40 -12.71 3.29
C HIS A 307 8.77 -11.30 3.42
N PRO A 308 9.21 -10.27 2.68
CA PRO A 308 8.68 -8.90 2.81
C PRO A 308 7.16 -8.76 2.61
N PHE A 309 6.55 -9.63 1.79
CA PHE A 309 5.09 -9.73 1.65
C PHE A 309 4.37 -10.06 2.96
N LEU A 310 4.94 -10.93 3.81
CA LEU A 310 4.37 -11.27 5.12
C LEU A 310 4.32 -10.05 6.03
N PHE A 311 5.40 -9.26 6.09
CA PHE A 311 5.43 -8.05 6.92
C PHE A 311 4.43 -7.01 6.43
N ARG A 312 4.24 -6.88 5.11
CA ARG A 312 3.17 -6.02 4.58
C ARG A 312 1.79 -6.52 5.01
N GLN A 313 1.52 -7.82 4.91
CA GLN A 313 0.25 -8.39 5.36
C GLN A 313 0.01 -8.19 6.86
N LEU A 314 1.04 -8.35 7.69
CA LEU A 314 0.96 -8.07 9.13
C LEU A 314 0.60 -6.59 9.40
N LEU A 315 1.19 -5.64 8.65
CA LEU A 315 0.84 -4.22 8.74
C LEU A 315 -0.61 -3.95 8.31
N GLU A 316 -1.10 -4.60 7.26
CA GLU A 316 -2.52 -4.46 6.86
C GLU A 316 -3.46 -5.01 7.94
N ASN A 317 -3.15 -6.16 8.53
CA ASN A 317 -3.95 -6.72 9.63
C ASN A 317 -3.93 -5.83 10.88
N PHE A 318 -2.76 -5.29 11.22
CA PHE A 318 -2.58 -4.31 12.29
C PHE A 318 -3.48 -3.08 12.08
N LYS A 319 -3.47 -2.49 10.88
CA LYS A 319 -4.35 -1.37 10.51
C LYS A 319 -5.83 -1.75 10.58
N LEU A 320 -6.21 -2.87 9.97
CA LEU A 320 -7.59 -3.34 9.96
C LEU A 320 -8.14 -3.47 11.38
N LYS A 321 -7.34 -4.02 12.30
CA LYS A 321 -7.74 -4.12 13.70
C LYS A 321 -7.92 -2.74 14.36
N ALA A 322 -7.00 -1.80 14.15
CA ALA A 322 -7.13 -0.44 14.68
C ALA A 322 -8.37 0.30 14.10
N ILE A 323 -8.69 0.09 12.82
CA ILE A 323 -9.88 0.64 12.17
C ILE A 323 -11.16 0.05 12.78
N GLN A 324 -11.20 -1.28 12.96
CA GLN A 324 -12.33 -1.95 13.60
C GLN A 324 -12.57 -1.43 15.01
N ASP A 325 -11.50 -1.30 15.81
CA ASP A 325 -11.59 -0.81 17.18
C ASP A 325 -12.03 0.67 17.23
N THR A 326 -11.56 1.50 16.29
CA THR A 326 -12.01 2.89 16.12
C THR A 326 -13.51 2.95 15.80
N ASN A 327 -13.98 2.14 14.85
CA ASN A 327 -15.39 2.10 14.46
C ASN A 327 -16.31 1.56 15.57
N ASN A 328 -15.84 0.56 16.31
CA ASN A 328 -16.54 0.06 17.50
C ASN A 328 -16.66 1.15 18.56
N LEU A 329 -15.58 1.89 18.83
CA LEU A 329 -15.59 3.01 19.77
C LEU A 329 -16.58 4.10 19.35
N LYS A 330 -16.58 4.52 18.08
CA LYS A 330 -17.54 5.48 17.53
C LYS A 330 -18.98 5.02 17.75
N ARG A 331 -19.26 3.73 17.53
CA ARG A 331 -20.59 3.15 17.76
C ARG A 331 -20.97 3.16 19.25
N PHE A 332 -20.04 2.83 20.15
CA PHE A 332 -20.29 2.86 21.59
C PHE A 332 -20.53 4.28 22.11
N ILE A 333 -19.79 5.28 21.62
CA ILE A 333 -19.99 6.68 22.01
C ILE A 333 -21.40 7.16 21.65
N ARG A 334 -21.87 6.88 20.43
CA ARG A 334 -23.24 7.19 20.01
C ARG A 334 -24.30 6.53 20.91
N GLN A 335 -24.05 5.30 21.38
CA GLN A 335 -24.95 4.62 22.31
C GLN A 335 -24.89 5.21 23.72
N ALA A 336 -23.71 5.63 24.16
CA ALA A 336 -23.46 6.20 25.48
C ALA A 336 -24.14 7.56 25.68
N GLU A 337 -24.43 8.30 24.60
CA GLU A 337 -25.23 9.52 24.63
C GLU A 337 -26.62 9.31 25.24
N MET A 338 -27.20 8.12 25.08
CA MET A 338 -28.55 7.80 25.53
C MET A 338 -28.60 6.82 26.69
N ASN A 339 -27.46 6.25 27.11
CA ASN A 339 -27.44 5.11 28.05
C ASN A 339 -26.14 5.02 28.87
N HIS A 340 -26.25 5.18 30.20
CA HIS A 340 -25.13 5.05 31.14
C HIS A 340 -24.49 3.66 31.16
N TYR A 341 -25.24 2.60 30.87
CA TYR A 341 -24.65 1.25 30.73
C TYR A 341 -23.79 1.13 29.46
N ALA A 342 -24.17 1.83 28.38
CA ALA A 342 -23.34 1.91 27.18
C ALA A 342 -22.07 2.73 27.42
N LEU A 343 -22.14 3.78 28.25
CA LEU A 343 -20.95 4.51 28.71
C LEU A 343 -19.97 3.59 29.47
N PHE A 344 -20.48 2.76 30.39
CA PHE A 344 -19.65 1.78 31.09
C PHE A 344 -19.02 0.76 30.12
N LYS A 345 -19.78 0.24 29.14
CA LYS A 345 -19.25 -0.64 28.10
C LYS A 345 -18.15 0.03 27.27
N CYS A 346 -18.33 1.30 26.93
CA CYS A 346 -17.35 2.10 26.20
C CYS A 346 -16.03 2.22 26.98
N TYR A 347 -16.12 2.55 28.28
CA TYR A 347 -14.97 2.60 29.18
C TYR A 347 -14.26 1.23 29.29
N MET A 348 -15.02 0.15 29.49
CA MET A 348 -14.45 -1.20 29.57
C MET A 348 -13.76 -1.61 28.27
N PHE A 349 -14.32 -1.24 27.12
CA PHE A 349 -13.69 -1.45 25.82
C PHE A 349 -12.35 -0.71 25.71
N LEU A 350 -12.32 0.60 26.01
CA LEU A 350 -11.10 1.42 25.97
C LEU A 350 -9.99 0.88 26.88
N LYS A 351 -10.36 0.37 28.05
CA LYS A 351 -9.42 -0.24 29.00
C LYS A 351 -8.83 -1.54 28.48
N ASN A 352 -9.61 -2.34 27.75
CA ASN A 352 -9.24 -3.70 27.39
C ASN A 352 -8.64 -3.82 25.97
N CYS A 353 -8.91 -2.89 25.06
CA CYS A 353 -8.41 -2.96 23.69
C CYS A 353 -6.90 -2.67 23.55
N GLY A 354 -6.26 -2.16 24.60
CA GLY A 354 -4.81 -1.91 24.63
C GLY A 354 -4.34 -0.70 23.81
N CYS A 355 -5.23 -0.02 23.08
CA CYS A 355 -4.98 1.17 22.24
C CYS A 355 -5.89 2.36 22.63
N GLY A 356 -6.51 2.31 23.81
CA GLY A 356 -7.55 3.27 24.20
C GLY A 356 -7.07 4.73 24.24
N ASP A 357 -5.79 4.96 24.54
CA ASP A 357 -5.14 6.26 24.55
C ASP A 357 -5.10 6.92 23.17
N VAL A 358 -4.83 6.13 22.12
CA VAL A 358 -4.82 6.60 20.74
C VAL A 358 -6.23 6.73 20.19
N LEU A 359 -7.07 5.70 20.38
CA LEU A 359 -8.43 5.67 19.85
C LEU A 359 -9.29 6.82 20.38
N LEU A 360 -9.17 7.14 21.68
CA LEU A 360 -9.95 8.22 22.29
C LEU A 360 -9.56 9.58 21.70
N LYS A 361 -8.27 9.81 21.44
CA LYS A 361 -7.79 11.04 20.80
C LYS A 361 -8.24 11.13 19.34
N ILE A 362 -8.21 10.03 18.59
CA ILE A 362 -8.73 9.97 17.21
C ILE A 362 -10.20 10.39 17.18
N VAL A 363 -11.03 9.73 18.00
CA VAL A 363 -12.47 10.01 18.03
C VAL A 363 -12.77 11.42 18.53
N LYS A 364 -11.99 11.95 19.49
CA LYS A 364 -12.12 13.34 19.95
C LYS A 364 -11.96 14.35 18.83
N VAL A 365 -10.96 14.16 17.97
CA VAL A 365 -10.73 15.08 16.85
C VAL A 365 -11.80 14.92 15.77
N GLU A 366 -12.20 13.69 15.44
CA GLU A 366 -13.25 13.45 14.45
C GLU A 366 -14.65 13.90 14.91
N HIS A 367 -14.93 13.87 16.21
CA HIS A 367 -16.20 14.30 16.80
C HIS A 367 -16.13 15.69 17.43
N ALA A 368 -15.07 16.47 17.17
CA ALA A 368 -14.90 17.81 17.74
C ALA A 368 -16.08 18.75 17.43
N GLU A 369 -16.80 18.49 16.33
CA GLU A 369 -17.97 19.27 15.87
C GLU A 369 -19.32 18.76 16.42
N MET A 370 -19.36 17.65 17.17
CA MET A 370 -20.59 17.07 17.75
C MET A 370 -20.70 17.35 19.27
N PRO A 371 -21.61 18.23 19.72
CA PRO A 371 -21.74 18.62 21.14
C PRO A 371 -22.10 17.45 22.09
N GLU A 372 -22.91 16.51 21.65
CA GLU A 372 -23.43 15.41 22.47
C GLU A 372 -22.35 14.36 22.75
N ALA A 373 -21.59 13.98 21.71
CA ALA A 373 -20.45 13.10 21.81
C ALA A 373 -19.33 13.70 22.70
N LYS A 374 -19.20 15.03 22.72
CA LYS A 374 -18.18 15.74 23.49
C LYS A 374 -18.28 15.47 25.00
N ASN A 375 -19.48 15.46 25.57
CA ASN A 375 -19.68 15.18 27.00
C ASN A 375 -19.29 13.73 27.35
N VAL A 376 -19.68 12.78 26.51
CA VAL A 376 -19.29 11.36 26.66
C VAL A 376 -17.77 11.22 26.63
N ILE A 377 -17.11 11.86 25.67
CA ILE A 377 -15.65 11.81 25.52
C ILE A 377 -14.94 12.40 26.74
N LEU A 378 -15.41 13.55 27.26
CA LEU A 378 -14.83 14.18 28.46
C LEU A 378 -14.89 13.27 29.69
N VAL A 379 -16.02 12.59 29.91
CA VAL A 379 -16.20 11.64 31.02
C VAL A 379 -15.29 10.42 30.83
N LEU A 380 -15.16 9.91 29.61
CA LEU A 380 -14.24 8.80 29.31
C LEU A 380 -12.78 9.20 29.54
N GLU A 381 -12.37 10.41 29.17
CA GLU A 381 -11.03 10.93 29.44
C GLU A 381 -10.75 11.01 30.95
N GLU A 382 -11.73 11.47 31.74
CA GLU A 382 -11.62 11.53 33.20
C GLU A 382 -11.41 10.13 33.80
N PHE A 383 -12.26 9.17 33.45
CA PHE A 383 -12.12 7.79 33.93
C PHE A 383 -10.81 7.14 33.50
N MET A 384 -10.35 7.38 32.27
CA MET A 384 -9.07 6.87 31.79
C MET A 384 -7.88 7.51 32.53
N ARG A 385 -7.96 8.80 32.87
CA ARG A 385 -6.94 9.50 33.67
C ARG A 385 -6.88 9.00 35.11
N GLU A 386 -8.02 8.83 35.77
CA GLU A 386 -8.09 8.38 37.16
C GLU A 386 -7.40 7.02 37.35
N VAL A 387 -7.64 6.06 36.45
CA VAL A 387 -6.99 4.74 36.45
C VAL A 387 -5.47 4.84 36.28
N ALA A 388 -5.00 5.70 35.37
CA ALA A 388 -3.57 5.89 35.13
C ALA A 388 -2.83 6.44 36.36
N THR A 389 -3.49 7.26 37.17
CA THR A 389 -2.99 7.71 38.48
C THR A 389 -3.09 6.63 39.56
N ALA A 390 -4.17 5.83 39.58
CA ALA A 390 -4.36 4.78 40.58
C ALA A 390 -3.39 3.59 40.43
N GLN A 391 -2.87 3.34 39.23
CA GLN A 391 -1.85 2.31 38.95
C GLN A 391 -0.41 2.77 39.22
N ARG A 392 -0.20 4.05 39.58
CA ARG A 392 1.11 4.63 39.93
C ARG A 392 1.38 4.66 41.44
N PHE A 393 0.44 4.17 42.24
CA PHE A 393 0.57 3.88 43.66
C PHE A 393 0.52 2.36 43.86
#